data_AF-A0A1F6QNL8-F1
#
_entry.id   AF-A0A1F6QNL8-F1
#
_cell.length_a   1.000
_cell.length_b   1.000
_cell.length_c   1.000
_cell.angle_alpha   90.00
_cell.angle_beta   90.00
_cell.angle_gamma   90.00
#
_symmetry.space_group_name_H-M   'P 1'
#
loop_
_entity.id
_entity.type
_entity.pdbx_description
1 polymer ?
#
loop_
_entity_poly.entity_id
_entity_poly.type
_entity_poly.pdbx_seq_one_letter_code
_entity_poly.pdbx_strand_id
1 'polypeptide(L)'
;MEKKYINPYVGGFLLGTIITISVLFTSQTLGTSGAFHRMIISFVAYWFPAYAQSTPFYANFLKANAGTHVLNNWVVYEVIGIILGGFISALFARRLKFTIDKGPNISSTRRLVFALIGGIFFGFGSRLAHGCASGAALSGMALLSASGFLATTCMFGMGYACAYFVRKNWI
;
A
#
# COMPACT_ATOMS: atom_id res chain seq x y z
N MET A 1 -25.38 2.32 9.97
CA MET A 1 -24.56 3.40 10.55
C MET A 1 -23.45 2.74 11.38
N GLU A 2 -22.24 2.71 10.85
CA GLU A 2 -21.09 2.08 11.52
C GLU A 2 -20.69 2.94 12.73
N LYS A 3 -20.54 2.33 13.92
CA LYS A 3 -20.10 3.06 15.12
C LYS A 3 -18.71 3.63 14.87
N LYS A 4 -18.55 4.94 15.08
CA LYS A 4 -17.29 5.67 14.89
C LYS A 4 -16.25 5.12 15.88
N TYR A 5 -15.33 4.28 15.40
CA TYR A 5 -14.36 3.57 16.24
C TYR A 5 -13.32 4.51 16.86
N ILE A 6 -12.89 5.55 16.14
CA ILE A 6 -11.95 6.56 16.63
C ILE A 6 -12.27 7.93 16.05
N ASN A 7 -11.93 9.00 16.78
CA ASN A 7 -12.01 10.36 16.26
C ASN A 7 -10.95 10.57 15.15
N PRO A 8 -11.31 11.04 13.95
CA PRO A 8 -10.39 11.26 12.83
C PRO A 8 -9.18 12.12 13.20
N TYR A 9 -9.33 13.12 14.06
CA TYR A 9 -8.22 13.97 14.50
C TYR A 9 -7.19 13.19 15.33
N VAL A 10 -7.67 12.30 16.20
CA VAL A 10 -6.82 11.41 16.99
C VAL A 10 -6.12 10.40 16.08
N GLY A 11 -6.84 9.84 15.10
CA GLY A 11 -6.23 8.96 14.09
C GLY A 11 -5.13 9.65 13.29
N GLY A 12 -5.37 10.89 12.83
CA GLY A 12 -4.37 11.70 12.12
C GLY A 12 -3.15 12.01 12.98
N PHE A 13 -3.33 12.39 14.24
CA PHE A 13 -2.24 12.66 15.18
C PHE A 13 -1.38 11.41 15.44
N LEU A 14 -2.00 10.25 15.62
CA LEU A 14 -1.30 8.97 15.81
C LEU A 14 -0.50 8.58 14.55
N LEU A 15 -1.10 8.73 13.36
CA LEU A 15 -0.40 8.47 12.09
C LEU A 15 0.79 9.40 11.90
N GLY A 16 0.64 10.70 12.17
CA GLY A 16 1.73 11.68 12.12
C GLY A 16 2.88 11.31 13.06
N THR A 17 2.55 10.97 14.31
CA THR A 17 3.53 10.52 15.30
C THR A 17 4.30 9.28 14.84
N ILE A 18 3.60 8.29 14.27
CA ILE A 18 4.23 7.06 13.76
C ILE A 18 5.17 7.36 12.59
N ILE A 19 4.79 8.23 11.66
CA ILE A 19 5.67 8.62 10.53
C ILE A 19 6.94 9.28 11.06
N THR A 20 6.80 10.22 11.99
CA THR A 20 7.95 10.91 12.60
C THR A 20 8.88 9.91 13.29
N ILE A 21 8.33 9.00 14.09
CA ILE A 21 9.11 7.94 14.75
C ILE A 21 9.80 7.04 13.70
N SER A 22 9.10 6.61 12.66
CA SER A 22 9.68 5.76 11.60
C SER A 22 10.88 6.42 10.93
N VAL A 23 10.77 7.71 10.61
CA VAL A 23 11.85 8.47 9.98
C VAL A 23 13.02 8.66 10.95
N LEU A 24 12.76 8.93 12.24
CA LEU A 24 13.82 9.10 13.24
C LEU A 24 14.62 7.83 13.48
N PHE A 25 13.96 6.68 13.59
CA PHE A 25 14.63 5.42 13.92
C PHE A 25 15.22 4.70 12.70
N THR A 26 14.59 4.82 11.54
CA THR A 26 14.94 3.98 10.38
C THR A 26 15.42 4.77 9.17
N SER A 27 15.35 6.11 9.24
CA SER A 27 15.62 7.01 8.11
C SER A 27 14.81 6.65 6.85
N GLN A 28 13.69 5.96 7.03
CA GLN A 28 12.81 5.46 5.98
C GLN A 28 11.37 5.88 6.29
N THR A 29 10.68 6.29 5.23
CA THR A 29 9.27 6.64 5.24
C THR A 29 8.39 5.40 5.13
N LEU A 30 7.09 5.53 5.44
CA LEU A 30 6.14 4.43 5.36
C LEU A 30 5.85 4.07 3.90
N GLY A 31 5.95 2.80 3.53
CA GLY A 31 5.90 2.43 2.12
C GLY A 31 5.71 0.95 1.82
N THR A 32 4.47 0.46 1.85
CA THR A 32 4.17 -0.97 1.66
C THR A 32 4.64 -1.57 0.32
N SER A 33 4.61 -0.82 -0.78
CA SER A 33 4.99 -1.32 -2.11
C SER A 33 6.45 -1.80 -2.21
N GLY A 34 7.35 -1.23 -1.39
CA GLY A 34 8.75 -1.64 -1.33
C GLY A 34 8.94 -3.07 -0.80
N ALA A 35 8.14 -3.46 0.20
CA ALA A 35 8.16 -4.82 0.73
C ALA A 35 7.65 -5.85 -0.29
N PHE A 36 6.53 -5.58 -0.96
CA PHE A 36 6.02 -6.48 -2.00
C PHE A 36 7.04 -6.69 -3.12
N HIS A 37 7.72 -5.62 -3.53
CA HIS A 37 8.77 -5.73 -4.53
C HIS A 37 9.93 -6.63 -4.09
N ARG A 38 10.44 -6.43 -2.86
CA ARG A 38 11.51 -7.22 -2.26
C ARG A 38 11.12 -8.69 -2.07
N MET A 39 9.87 -8.95 -1.69
CA MET A 39 9.33 -10.30 -1.58
C MET A 39 9.32 -11.02 -2.93
N ILE A 40 8.82 -10.37 -3.98
CA ILE A 40 8.79 -10.96 -5.33
C ILE A 40 10.21 -11.23 -5.85
N ILE A 41 11.15 -10.29 -5.66
CA ILE A 41 12.54 -10.49 -6.09
C ILE A 41 13.19 -11.66 -5.34
N SER A 42 12.97 -11.76 -4.03
CA SER A 42 13.51 -12.86 -3.23
C SER A 42 12.94 -14.21 -3.67
N PHE A 43 11.63 -14.26 -3.97
CA PHE A 43 10.97 -15.44 -4.49
C PHE A 43 11.54 -15.86 -5.86
N VAL A 44 11.68 -14.92 -6.79
CA VAL A 44 12.23 -15.19 -8.13
C VAL A 44 13.70 -15.60 -8.05
N ALA A 45 14.50 -14.99 -7.17
CA ALA A 45 15.90 -15.36 -6.98
C ALA A 45 16.06 -16.77 -6.38
N TYR A 46 15.14 -17.20 -5.52
CA TYR A 46 15.16 -18.53 -4.92
C TYR A 46 14.71 -19.63 -5.90
N TRP A 47 13.59 -19.42 -6.60
CA TRP A 47 13.01 -20.42 -7.50
C TRP A 47 13.60 -20.43 -8.91
N PHE A 48 14.06 -19.28 -9.41
CA PHE A 48 14.58 -19.11 -10.77
C PHE A 48 15.88 -18.26 -10.80
N PRO A 49 16.97 -18.74 -10.18
CA PRO A 49 18.21 -17.98 -10.03
C PRO A 49 18.83 -17.57 -11.38
N ALA A 50 18.75 -18.43 -12.39
CA ALA A 50 19.27 -18.14 -13.73
C ALA A 50 18.53 -16.95 -14.40
N TYR A 51 17.21 -16.86 -14.23
CA TYR A 51 16.39 -15.77 -14.77
C TYR A 51 16.61 -14.45 -14.00
N ALA A 52 16.81 -14.55 -12.69
CA ALA A 52 17.11 -13.41 -11.83
C ALA A 52 18.47 -12.75 -12.16
N GLN A 53 19.45 -13.53 -12.62
CA GLN A 53 20.77 -13.01 -13.02
C GLN A 53 20.83 -12.53 -14.47
N SER A 54 20.03 -13.11 -15.38
CA SER A 54 20.01 -12.72 -16.79
C SER A 54 19.27 -11.40 -17.04
N THR A 55 18.32 -11.05 -16.17
CA THR A 55 17.47 -9.88 -16.35
C THR A 55 18.05 -8.65 -15.63
N PRO A 56 18.31 -7.52 -16.32
CA PRO A 56 18.94 -6.34 -15.74
C PRO A 56 18.21 -5.80 -14.49
N PHE A 57 16.88 -5.85 -14.49
CA PHE A 57 16.06 -5.39 -13.37
C PHE A 57 16.34 -6.14 -12.07
N TYR A 58 16.38 -7.48 -12.11
CA TYR A 58 16.63 -8.32 -10.95
C TYR A 58 18.11 -8.31 -10.58
N ALA A 59 19.01 -8.37 -11.57
CA ALA A 59 20.45 -8.35 -11.35
C ALA A 59 20.92 -7.05 -10.70
N ASN A 60 20.42 -5.88 -11.15
CA ASN A 60 20.76 -4.59 -10.55
C ASN A 60 20.21 -4.46 -9.13
N PHE A 61 19.00 -4.97 -8.87
CA PHE A 61 18.42 -4.92 -7.52
C PHE A 61 19.17 -5.85 -6.55
N LEU A 62 19.55 -7.04 -7.00
CA LEU A 62 20.33 -8.00 -6.20
C LEU A 62 21.74 -7.47 -5.93
N LYS A 63 22.40 -6.86 -6.92
CA LYS A 63 23.71 -6.20 -6.75
C LYS A 63 23.63 -5.00 -5.81
N ALA A 64 22.59 -4.19 -5.91
CA ALA A 64 22.36 -3.05 -5.02
C ALA A 64 22.10 -3.45 -3.56
N ASN A 65 21.73 -4.71 -3.29
CA ASN A 65 21.57 -5.26 -1.96
C ASN A 65 22.61 -6.38 -1.66
N ALA A 66 23.72 -6.42 -2.40
CA ALA A 66 24.76 -7.43 -2.20
C ALA A 66 25.36 -7.30 -0.79
N GLY A 67 25.13 -8.31 0.05
CA GLY A 67 25.64 -8.37 1.44
C GLY A 67 24.55 -8.45 2.51
N THR A 68 23.28 -8.20 2.20
CA THR A 68 22.15 -8.42 3.12
C THR A 68 20.99 -9.14 2.42
N HIS A 69 20.26 -9.98 3.15
CA HIS A 69 19.08 -10.66 2.59
C HIS A 69 18.08 -9.59 2.11
N VAL A 70 17.55 -9.73 0.89
CA VAL A 70 16.69 -8.71 0.24
C VAL A 70 15.45 -8.36 1.08
N LEU A 71 15.00 -9.30 1.91
CA LEU A 71 13.90 -9.15 2.87
C LEU A 71 14.28 -8.46 4.19
N ASN A 72 15.57 -8.35 4.53
CA ASN A 72 16.03 -7.70 5.76
C ASN A 72 16.04 -6.18 5.58
N ASN A 73 14.85 -5.63 5.40
CA ASN A 73 14.63 -4.21 5.25
C ASN A 73 13.43 -3.82 6.12
N TRP A 74 13.52 -2.65 6.75
CA TRP A 74 12.47 -2.09 7.61
C TRP A 74 11.07 -2.21 7.04
N VAL A 75 10.90 -1.95 5.74
CA VAL A 75 9.61 -1.96 5.07
C VAL A 75 8.93 -3.33 5.12
N VAL A 76 9.70 -4.43 5.21
CA VAL A 76 9.14 -5.78 5.38
C VAL A 76 8.57 -5.95 6.78
N TYR A 77 9.29 -5.49 7.81
CA TYR A 77 8.80 -5.48 9.19
C TYR A 77 7.60 -4.54 9.37
N GLU A 78 7.59 -3.39 8.67
CA GLU A 78 6.45 -2.46 8.61
C GLU A 78 5.19 -3.19 8.12
N VAL A 79 5.27 -3.91 7.00
CA VAL A 79 4.11 -4.65 6.45
C VAL A 79 3.62 -5.73 7.41
N ILE A 80 4.53 -6.48 8.04
CA ILE A 80 4.16 -7.48 9.06
C ILE A 80 3.44 -6.79 10.23
N GLY A 81 3.97 -5.66 10.70
CA GLY A 81 3.36 -4.85 11.76
C GLY A 81 1.98 -4.33 11.39
N ILE A 82 1.77 -3.87 10.16
CA ILE A 82 0.46 -3.42 9.65
C ILE A 82 -0.55 -4.56 9.64
N ILE A 83 -0.15 -5.76 9.19
CA ILE A 83 -1.03 -6.94 9.14
C ILE A 83 -1.43 -7.34 10.57
N LEU A 84 -0.47 -7.49 11.47
CA LEU A 84 -0.73 -7.87 12.86
C LEU A 84 -1.53 -6.79 13.61
N GLY A 85 -1.15 -5.52 13.46
CA GLY A 85 -1.84 -4.38 14.08
C GLY A 85 -3.27 -4.22 13.58
N GLY A 86 -3.49 -4.39 12.27
CA GLY A 86 -4.83 -4.38 11.68
C GLY A 86 -5.71 -5.51 12.20
N PHE A 87 -5.15 -6.72 12.33
CA PHE A 87 -5.84 -7.88 12.88
C PHE A 87 -6.22 -7.69 14.36
N ILE A 88 -5.27 -7.27 15.19
CA ILE A 88 -5.49 -6.97 16.61
C ILE A 88 -6.53 -5.85 16.78
N SER A 89 -6.44 -4.78 15.98
CA SER A 89 -7.41 -3.68 15.96
C SER A 89 -8.82 -4.17 15.61
N ALA A 90 -8.94 -5.05 14.62
CA ALA A 90 -10.24 -5.63 14.24
C ALA A 90 -10.82 -6.57 15.30
N LEU A 91 -9.95 -7.28 16.05
CA LEU A 91 -10.34 -8.12 17.19
C LEU A 91 -10.89 -7.27 18.34
N PHE A 92 -10.19 -6.20 18.74
CA PHE A 92 -10.67 -5.25 19.77
C PHE A 92 -11.97 -4.55 19.36
N ALA A 93 -12.08 -4.18 18.08
CA ALA A 93 -13.30 -3.60 17.51
C ALA A 93 -14.45 -4.60 17.36
N ARG A 94 -14.22 -5.90 17.64
CA ARG A 94 -15.17 -7.01 17.45
C ARG A 94 -15.82 -7.00 16.06
N ARG A 95 -15.04 -6.63 15.04
CA ARG A 95 -15.49 -6.47 13.64
C ARG A 95 -14.85 -7.44 12.67
N LEU A 96 -14.22 -8.51 13.18
CA LEU A 96 -13.70 -9.59 12.34
C LEU A 96 -14.88 -10.33 11.69
N LYS A 97 -15.17 -9.95 10.44
CA LYS A 97 -16.16 -10.61 9.60
C LYS A 97 -15.57 -10.81 8.21
N PHE A 98 -15.70 -12.02 7.69
CA PHE A 98 -15.42 -12.28 6.28
C PHE A 98 -16.61 -11.80 5.46
N THR A 99 -16.49 -10.58 4.93
CA THR A 99 -17.53 -9.95 4.11
C THR A 99 -16.94 -9.41 2.83
N ILE A 100 -17.70 -9.50 1.74
CA ILE A 100 -17.38 -8.78 0.51
C ILE A 100 -18.13 -7.46 0.56
N ASP A 101 -17.40 -6.36 0.75
CA ASP A 101 -17.98 -5.01 0.73
C ASP A 101 -18.53 -4.70 -0.66
N LYS A 102 -19.85 -4.64 -0.77
CA LYS A 102 -20.56 -4.48 -2.04
C LYS A 102 -21.83 -3.64 -1.86
N GLY A 103 -22.22 -2.91 -2.91
CA GLY A 103 -23.49 -2.19 -2.95
C GLY A 103 -24.70 -3.12 -2.90
N PRO A 104 -25.89 -2.61 -2.57
CA PRO A 104 -27.11 -3.42 -2.45
C PRO A 104 -27.48 -4.14 -3.76
N ASN A 105 -27.16 -3.53 -4.91
CA ASN A 105 -27.59 -3.98 -6.23
C ASN A 105 -26.52 -4.76 -7.03
N ILE A 106 -25.35 -5.08 -6.44
CA ILE A 106 -24.25 -5.72 -7.18
C ILE A 106 -24.00 -7.17 -6.74
N SER A 107 -23.73 -8.05 -7.72
CA SER A 107 -23.30 -9.42 -7.47
C SER A 107 -21.86 -9.45 -6.93
N SER A 108 -21.56 -10.45 -6.09
CA SER A 108 -20.22 -10.60 -5.50
C SER A 108 -19.14 -10.77 -6.58
N THR A 109 -19.46 -11.50 -7.65
CA THR A 109 -18.57 -11.70 -8.80
C THR A 109 -18.24 -10.38 -9.49
N ARG A 110 -19.24 -9.55 -9.78
CA ARG A 110 -19.02 -8.26 -10.45
C ARG A 110 -18.16 -7.35 -9.57
N ARG A 111 -18.40 -7.30 -8.25
CA ARG A 111 -17.58 -6.52 -7.31
C ARG A 111 -16.11 -6.97 -7.30
N LEU A 112 -15.87 -8.28 -7.28
CA LEU A 112 -14.51 -8.84 -7.31
C LEU A 112 -13.80 -8.53 -8.63
N VAL A 113 -14.49 -8.64 -9.77
CA VAL A 113 -13.92 -8.26 -11.08
C VAL A 113 -13.52 -6.79 -11.11
N PHE A 114 -14.40 -5.87 -10.67
CA PHE A 114 -14.05 -4.44 -10.59
C PHE A 114 -12.91 -4.17 -9.60
N ALA A 115 -12.86 -4.88 -8.47
CA ALA A 115 -11.76 -4.76 -7.51
C ALA A 115 -10.42 -5.22 -8.09
N LEU A 116 -10.41 -6.33 -8.85
CA LEU A 116 -9.23 -6.85 -9.52
C LEU A 116 -8.74 -5.87 -10.61
N ILE A 117 -9.65 -5.38 -11.46
CA ILE A 117 -9.32 -4.40 -12.49
C ILE A 117 -8.74 -3.12 -11.85
N GLY A 118 -9.41 -2.60 -10.82
CA GLY A 118 -8.91 -1.44 -10.07
C GLY A 118 -7.55 -1.68 -9.43
N GLY A 119 -7.32 -2.87 -8.87
CA GLY A 119 -6.03 -3.28 -8.30
C GLY A 119 -4.91 -3.36 -9.34
N ILE A 120 -5.20 -3.85 -10.55
CA ILE A 120 -4.23 -3.88 -11.65
C ILE A 120 -3.84 -2.47 -12.07
N PHE A 121 -4.82 -1.58 -12.31
CA PHE A 121 -4.56 -0.18 -12.65
C PHE A 121 -3.80 0.55 -11.54
N PHE A 122 -4.17 0.32 -10.28
CA PHE A 122 -3.48 0.90 -9.13
C PHE A 122 -2.04 0.39 -9.02
N GLY A 123 -1.82 -0.91 -9.19
CA GLY A 123 -0.48 -1.51 -9.16
C GLY A 123 0.41 -0.94 -10.26
N PHE A 124 -0.10 -0.87 -11.48
CA PHE A 124 0.60 -0.26 -12.61
C PHE A 124 0.92 1.22 -12.35
N GLY A 125 -0.08 2.00 -11.90
CA GLY A 125 0.09 3.41 -11.54
C GLY A 125 1.10 3.62 -10.43
N SER A 126 1.12 2.76 -9.40
CA SER A 126 2.08 2.85 -8.29
C SER A 126 3.53 2.67 -8.73
N ARG A 127 3.76 1.91 -9.80
CA ARG A 127 5.10 1.75 -10.39
C ARG A 127 5.52 2.95 -11.21
N LEU A 128 4.61 3.53 -12.00
CA LEU A 128 4.88 4.76 -12.73
C LEU A 128 5.10 5.95 -11.79
N ALA A 129 4.37 6.01 -10.68
CA ALA A 129 4.51 7.05 -9.67
C ALA A 129 5.68 6.83 -8.70
N HIS A 130 6.44 5.73 -8.86
CA HIS A 130 7.52 5.32 -7.95
C HIS A 130 7.11 5.22 -6.47
N GLY A 131 5.84 4.95 -6.19
CA GLY A 131 5.35 4.82 -4.82
C GLY A 131 3.87 4.45 -4.73
N CYS A 132 3.50 3.84 -3.61
CA CYS A 132 2.09 3.60 -3.23
C CYS A 132 1.49 4.83 -2.54
N ALA A 133 0.18 4.80 -2.22
CA ALA A 133 -0.49 5.89 -1.52
C ALA A 133 0.22 6.31 -0.21
N SER A 134 0.66 5.36 0.61
CA SER A 134 1.32 5.67 1.89
C SER A 134 2.71 6.30 1.69
N GLY A 135 3.43 5.90 0.64
CA GLY A 135 4.76 6.43 0.32
C GLY A 135 4.72 7.74 -0.46
N ALA A 136 4.07 7.72 -1.63
CA ALA A 136 4.03 8.85 -2.54
C ALA A 136 3.15 10.00 -2.03
N ALA A 137 1.95 9.71 -1.52
CA ALA A 137 1.05 10.75 -1.03
C ALA A 137 1.33 11.08 0.44
N LEU A 138 1.18 10.11 1.34
CA LEU A 138 1.14 10.39 2.78
C LEU A 138 2.52 10.80 3.34
N SER A 139 3.56 10.02 3.05
CA SER A 139 4.93 10.36 3.47
C SER A 139 5.52 11.52 2.65
N GLY A 140 5.17 11.61 1.36
CA GLY A 140 5.59 12.72 0.51
C GLY A 140 5.07 14.08 0.99
N MET A 141 3.81 14.15 1.42
CA MET A 141 3.24 15.36 2.04
C MET A 141 3.86 15.65 3.41
N ALA A 142 4.15 14.62 4.22
CA ALA A 142 4.79 14.80 5.53
C ALA A 142 6.19 15.43 5.41
N LEU A 143 6.90 15.15 4.31
CA LEU A 143 8.20 15.76 3.99
C LEU A 143 8.10 17.08 3.22
N LEU A 144 6.89 17.65 3.05
CA LEU A 144 6.64 18.84 2.24
C LEU A 144 7.15 18.74 0.79
N SER A 145 7.21 17.54 0.22
CA SER A 145 7.63 17.36 -1.18
C SER A 145 6.53 17.82 -2.14
N ALA A 146 6.90 18.61 -3.15
CA ALA A 146 6.01 19.00 -4.25
C ALA A 146 5.39 17.78 -4.95
N SER A 147 6.16 16.69 -5.09
CA SER A 147 5.66 15.44 -5.68
C SER A 147 4.56 14.79 -4.84
N GLY A 148 4.60 14.94 -3.52
CA GLY A 148 3.60 14.35 -2.62
C GLY A 148 2.26 15.07 -2.67
N PHE A 149 2.28 16.40 -2.74
CA PHE A 149 1.07 17.20 -2.96
C PHE A 149 0.46 16.90 -4.33
N LEU A 150 1.29 16.85 -5.38
CA LEU A 150 0.80 16.53 -6.72
C LEU A 150 0.22 15.11 -6.79
N ALA A 151 0.90 14.12 -6.23
CA ALA A 151 0.42 12.73 -6.18
C ALA A 151 -0.93 12.64 -5.46
N THR A 152 -1.09 13.35 -4.34
CA THR A 152 -2.33 13.38 -3.57
C THR A 152 -3.48 13.99 -4.38
N THR A 153 -3.26 15.18 -4.96
CA THR A 153 -4.26 15.86 -5.78
C THR A 153 -4.68 15.02 -6.99
N CYS A 154 -3.72 14.41 -7.68
CA CYS A 154 -4.02 13.54 -8.81
C CYS A 154 -4.75 12.26 -8.39
N MET A 155 -4.36 11.60 -7.28
CA MET A 155 -5.03 10.40 -6.79
C MET A 155 -6.48 10.68 -6.40
N PHE A 156 -6.73 11.70 -5.59
CA PHE A 156 -8.08 12.05 -5.18
C PHE A 156 -8.89 12.61 -6.34
N GLY A 157 -8.32 13.49 -7.17
CA GLY A 157 -8.98 14.06 -8.35
C GLY A 157 -9.44 12.99 -9.33
N MET A 158 -8.56 12.05 -9.69
CA MET A 158 -8.93 10.92 -10.54
C MET A 158 -9.92 9.98 -9.83
N GLY A 159 -9.75 9.75 -8.53
CA GLY A 159 -10.68 8.95 -7.73
C GLY A 159 -12.11 9.49 -7.80
N TYR A 160 -12.31 10.79 -7.59
CA TYR A 160 -13.61 11.43 -7.69
C TYR A 160 -14.17 11.43 -9.11
N ALA A 161 -13.33 11.68 -10.12
CA ALA A 161 -13.75 11.62 -11.52
C ALA A 161 -14.21 10.21 -11.93
N CYS A 162 -13.46 9.17 -11.55
CA CYS A 162 -13.84 7.78 -11.79
C CYS A 162 -15.07 7.37 -11.00
N ALA A 163 -15.21 7.85 -9.75
CA ALA A 163 -16.35 7.54 -8.90
C ALA A 163 -17.69 7.88 -9.56
N TYR A 164 -17.76 8.96 -10.34
CA TYR A 164 -18.96 9.34 -11.08
C TYR A 164 -19.44 8.24 -12.06
N PHE A 165 -18.51 7.57 -12.74
CA PHE A 165 -18.84 6.52 -13.70
C PHE A 165 -19.25 5.21 -13.02
N VAL A 166 -18.60 4.87 -11.90
CA VAL A 166 -18.86 3.61 -11.18
C VAL A 166 -19.90 3.73 -10.08
N ARG A 167 -20.49 4.92 -9.84
CA ARG A 167 -21.48 5.17 -8.77
C ARG A 167 -22.68 4.22 -8.81
N LYS A 168 -23.12 3.81 -10.00
CA LYS A 168 -24.23 2.86 -10.19
C LYS A 168 -23.96 1.46 -9.61
N ASN A 169 -22.71 1.15 -9.25
CA ASN A 169 -22.36 -0.10 -8.57
C ASN A 169 -22.57 -0.05 -7.04
N TRP A 170 -22.75 1.16 -6.48
CA TRP A 170 -22.85 1.40 -5.03
C TRP A 170 -24.19 1.99 -4.58
N ILE A 171 -24.94 2.59 -5.50
CA ILE A 171 -26.33 3.06 -5.33
C ILE A 171 -27.28 1.89 -5.68
#